data_AF-A0A8J1TZX5-F1
#
_entry.id   AF-A0A8J1TZX5-F1
#
_cell.length_a   1.000
_cell.length_b   1.000
_cell.length_c   1.000
_cell.angle_alpha   90.00
_cell.angle_beta   90.00
_cell.angle_gamma   90.00
#
_symmetry.space_group_name_H-M   'P 1'
#
loop_
_entity.id
_entity.type
_entity.pdbx_description
1 polymer ?
#
loop_
_entity_poly.entity_id
_entity_poly.type
_entity_poly.pdbx_seq_one_letter_code
_entity_poly.pdbx_strand_id
1 'polypeptide(L)'
;MQPFAVLVFGLTFGTILAIDDAFKYRQNPPSRKPSQCTDEARNCGNLNAGSCTRRRNERLCCATCWRYLVQNKNNPRDCPYGDSASNCASLSPRSCSSSRNKRICCSTCARYQTDDRDCPYGDSASNCGTLSPGDCYSANNRDLCCSTCKRLETGDPSCKWGDNPRQMITDNTGNRLPCRDYALHMGFDFCRMLNAGGRQNCCVTCKGHF
;
A
#
# COMPACT_ATOMS: atom_id res chain seq x y z
N MET A 1 41.27 -39.19 -3.82
CA MET A 1 41.57 -37.90 -4.48
C MET A 1 40.62 -37.76 -5.66
N GLN A 2 39.60 -36.90 -5.52
CA GLN A 2 38.62 -36.57 -6.58
C GLN A 2 38.62 -35.05 -6.74
N PRO A 3 38.56 -34.50 -7.97
CA PRO A 3 38.51 -33.06 -8.18
C PRO A 3 37.07 -32.53 -8.12
N PHE A 4 36.88 -31.42 -7.41
CA PHE A 4 35.65 -30.65 -7.38
C PHE A 4 35.55 -29.79 -8.65
N ALA A 5 34.49 -29.99 -9.44
CA ALA A 5 34.12 -29.13 -10.54
C ALA A 5 33.36 -27.90 -10.00
N VAL A 6 33.89 -26.70 -10.24
CA VAL A 6 33.23 -25.43 -9.94
C VAL A 6 32.38 -25.03 -11.14
N LEU A 7 31.06 -25.08 -10.98
CA LEU A 7 30.08 -24.58 -11.94
C LEU A 7 29.84 -23.08 -11.70
N VAL A 8 30.31 -22.24 -12.63
CA VAL A 8 30.02 -20.80 -12.66
C VAL A 8 28.71 -20.60 -13.45
N PHE A 9 27.64 -20.23 -12.75
CA PHE A 9 26.38 -19.82 -13.38
C PHE A 9 26.49 -18.35 -13.81
N GLY A 10 26.46 -18.12 -15.12
CA GLY A 10 26.30 -16.79 -15.71
C GLY A 10 24.87 -16.28 -15.51
N LEU A 11 24.72 -15.19 -14.75
CA LEU A 11 23.46 -14.45 -14.65
C LEU A 11 23.36 -13.49 -15.85
N THR A 12 22.45 -13.81 -16.76
CA THR A 12 22.02 -12.91 -17.84
C THR A 12 21.12 -11.82 -17.26
N PHE A 13 21.57 -10.57 -17.33
CA PHE A 13 20.79 -9.38 -17.01
C PHE A 13 19.71 -9.14 -18.10
N GLY A 14 18.52 -9.68 -17.86
CA GLY A 14 17.32 -9.43 -18.66
C GLY A 14 16.56 -8.20 -18.18
N THR A 15 16.66 -7.11 -18.95
CA THR A 15 15.64 -6.06 -19.16
C THR A 15 14.77 -5.63 -17.97
N ILE A 16 15.19 -4.57 -17.27
CA ILE A 16 14.31 -3.66 -16.53
C ILE A 16 14.11 -2.42 -17.40
N LEU A 17 13.03 -2.37 -18.18
CA LEU A 17 12.62 -1.16 -18.92
C LEU A 17 11.22 -0.74 -18.47
N ALA A 18 11.13 -0.06 -17.33
CA ALA A 18 9.93 0.69 -16.93
C ALA A 18 10.17 1.74 -15.82
N ILE A 19 11.39 2.29 -15.62
CA ILE A 19 11.68 3.25 -14.53
C ILE A 19 12.31 4.58 -15.02
N ASP A 20 12.29 4.89 -16.31
CA ASP A 20 13.16 5.97 -16.83
C ASP A 20 12.56 7.37 -17.01
N ASP A 21 11.24 7.55 -16.96
CA ASP A 21 10.69 8.89 -17.20
C ASP A 21 10.79 9.81 -15.97
N ALA A 22 10.70 9.27 -14.76
CA ALA A 22 10.90 10.04 -13.52
C ALA A 22 12.39 10.31 -13.25
N PHE A 23 13.29 9.40 -13.64
CA PHE A 23 14.73 9.56 -13.39
C PHE A 23 15.37 10.63 -14.29
N LYS A 24 14.92 10.75 -15.55
CA LYS A 24 15.36 11.82 -16.47
C LYS A 24 15.05 13.23 -15.98
N TYR A 25 13.98 13.40 -15.20
CA TYR A 25 13.61 14.70 -14.64
C TYR A 25 14.56 15.15 -13.52
N ARG A 26 15.25 14.21 -12.86
CA ARG A 26 16.23 14.50 -11.79
C ARG A 26 17.59 14.98 -12.30
N GLN A 27 18.00 14.50 -13.48
CA GLN A 27 19.31 14.85 -14.06
C GLN A 27 19.25 16.09 -14.94
N ASN A 28 18.06 16.49 -15.38
CA ASN A 28 17.84 17.72 -16.13
C ASN A 28 16.68 18.50 -15.48
N PRO A 29 16.93 19.28 -14.40
CA PRO A 29 16.01 20.36 -14.05
C PRO A 29 15.70 21.17 -15.32
N PRO A 30 14.50 21.78 -15.45
CA PRO A 30 14.16 22.56 -16.63
C PRO A 30 15.31 23.50 -16.96
N SER A 31 15.95 23.26 -18.11
CA SER A 31 17.26 23.80 -18.47
C SER A 31 17.28 25.30 -18.73
N ARG A 32 16.12 25.96 -18.59
CA ARG A 32 15.97 27.40 -18.74
C ARG A 32 16.05 28.06 -17.37
N LYS A 33 16.96 29.01 -17.25
CA LYS A 33 17.00 29.92 -16.10
C LYS A 33 15.65 30.67 -16.04
N PRO A 34 15.15 31.05 -14.85
CA PRO A 34 13.90 31.81 -14.73
C PRO A 34 13.86 33.06 -15.61
N SER A 35 15.01 33.68 -15.87
CA SER A 35 15.16 34.83 -16.78
C SER A 35 14.91 34.54 -18.26
N GLN A 36 14.74 33.26 -18.65
CA GLN A 36 14.53 32.79 -20.02
C GLN A 36 13.14 32.15 -20.21
N CYS A 37 12.29 32.23 -19.19
CA CYS A 37 10.95 31.69 -19.22
C CYS A 37 9.95 32.82 -19.47
N THR A 38 9.39 32.84 -20.67
CA THR A 38 8.26 33.70 -21.03
C THR A 38 7.01 32.85 -21.14
N ASP A 39 5.88 33.40 -20.69
CA ASP A 39 4.57 32.79 -20.89
C ASP A 39 4.09 33.18 -22.31
N GLU A 40 4.27 32.25 -23.26
CA GLU A 40 3.96 32.45 -24.68
C GLU A 40 2.48 32.23 -25.00
N ALA A 41 1.74 31.52 -24.14
CA ALA A 41 0.32 31.24 -24.33
C ALA A 41 -0.57 32.21 -23.53
N ARG A 42 -1.68 32.66 -24.14
CA ARG A 42 -2.64 33.59 -23.52
C ARG A 42 -3.31 33.04 -22.26
N ASN A 43 -3.30 31.72 -22.06
CA ASN A 43 -4.02 31.04 -20.98
C ASN A 43 -3.12 30.59 -19.82
N CYS A 44 -1.86 31.03 -19.76
CA CYS A 44 -0.94 30.62 -18.69
C CYS A 44 -1.44 31.01 -17.29
N GLY A 45 -2.13 32.14 -17.15
CA GLY A 45 -2.71 32.58 -15.87
C GLY A 45 -3.83 31.69 -15.32
N ASN A 46 -4.41 30.81 -16.14
CA ASN A 46 -5.46 29.86 -15.74
C ASN A 46 -4.93 28.45 -15.49
N LEU A 47 -3.62 28.22 -15.62
CA LEU A 47 -3.04 26.91 -15.32
C LEU A 47 -3.05 26.68 -13.81
N ASN A 48 -3.42 25.46 -13.41
CA ASN A 48 -3.17 24.99 -12.06
C ASN A 48 -1.79 24.30 -11.98
N ALA A 49 -1.31 24.10 -10.75
CA ALA A 49 -0.05 23.42 -10.44
C ALA A 49 0.18 22.15 -11.27
N GLY A 50 -0.75 21.20 -11.21
CA GLY A 50 -0.59 19.94 -11.94
C GLY A 50 -0.63 20.06 -13.46
N SER A 51 -1.17 21.14 -14.03
CA SER A 51 -1.13 21.37 -15.47
C SER A 51 0.31 21.51 -15.98
N CYS A 52 1.25 21.92 -15.12
CA CYS A 52 2.66 22.04 -15.43
C CYS A 52 3.39 20.70 -15.57
N THR A 53 2.77 19.58 -15.18
CA THR A 53 3.33 18.24 -15.43
C THR A 53 3.32 17.87 -16.93
N ARG A 54 2.51 18.57 -17.74
CA ARG A 54 2.50 18.38 -19.19
C ARG A 54 3.63 19.19 -19.82
N ARG A 55 4.56 18.52 -20.51
CA ARG A 55 5.68 19.15 -21.27
C ARG A 55 5.28 20.37 -22.11
N ARG A 56 4.10 20.35 -22.73
CA ARG A 56 3.61 21.48 -23.53
C ARG A 56 3.35 22.72 -22.68
N ASN A 57 2.71 22.55 -21.52
CA ASN A 57 2.39 23.65 -20.61
C ASN A 57 3.66 24.15 -19.92
N GLU A 58 4.55 23.24 -19.51
CA GLU A 58 5.86 23.60 -18.98
C GLU A 58 6.68 24.47 -19.94
N ARG A 59 6.62 24.19 -21.25
CA ARG A 59 7.29 24.98 -22.29
C ARG A 59 6.61 26.32 -22.55
N LEU A 60 5.30 26.31 -22.80
CA LEU A 60 4.56 27.51 -23.22
C LEU A 60 4.24 28.46 -22.06
N CYS A 61 4.22 27.96 -20.82
CA CYS A 61 3.88 28.71 -19.62
C CYS A 61 4.95 28.56 -18.54
N CYS A 62 6.21 28.62 -18.96
CA CYS A 62 7.34 28.32 -18.09
C CYS A 62 7.41 29.24 -16.86
N ALA A 63 7.09 30.54 -16.99
CA ALA A 63 7.18 31.47 -15.86
C ALA A 63 6.14 31.12 -14.80
N THR A 64 4.91 30.80 -15.23
CA THR A 64 3.85 30.32 -14.33
C THR A 64 4.24 28.98 -13.67
N CYS A 65 4.74 28.01 -14.43
CA CYS A 65 5.14 26.72 -13.87
C CYS A 65 6.34 26.82 -12.92
N TRP A 66 7.28 27.72 -13.18
CA TRP A 66 8.39 28.01 -12.29
C TRP A 66 7.93 28.54 -10.93
N ARG A 67 6.89 29.41 -10.89
CA ARG A 67 6.32 29.88 -9.63
C ARG A 67 5.79 28.73 -8.78
N TYR A 68 5.08 27.79 -9.40
CA TYR A 68 4.62 26.59 -8.69
C TYR A 68 5.79 25.76 -8.16
N LEU A 69 6.84 25.55 -8.97
CA LEU A 69 8.02 24.80 -8.55
C LEU A 69 8.70 25.41 -7.30
N VAL A 70 8.86 26.74 -7.28
CA VAL A 70 9.49 27.45 -6.15
C VAL A 70 8.59 27.43 -4.91
N GLN A 71 7.29 27.63 -5.07
CA GLN A 71 6.32 27.58 -3.96
C GLN A 71 6.26 26.18 -3.33
N ASN A 72 6.48 25.15 -4.14
CA ASN A 72 6.33 23.75 -3.77
C ASN A 72 7.66 23.03 -3.54
N LYS A 73 8.71 23.73 -3.11
CA LYS A 73 10.07 23.16 -2.93
C LYS A 73 10.15 21.92 -2.02
N ASN A 74 9.17 21.73 -1.14
CA ASN A 74 9.09 20.60 -0.21
C ASN A 74 8.24 19.44 -0.75
N ASN A 75 7.68 19.56 -1.96
CA ASN A 75 6.85 18.50 -2.52
C ASN A 75 7.69 17.27 -2.90
N PRO A 76 7.05 16.09 -2.96
CA PRO A 76 7.67 14.88 -3.46
C PRO A 76 8.30 15.10 -4.83
N ARG A 77 9.39 14.39 -5.10
CA ARG A 77 10.10 14.43 -6.38
C ARG A 77 9.20 14.13 -7.58
N ASP A 78 8.23 13.25 -7.40
CA ASP A 78 7.26 12.86 -8.43
C ASP A 78 6.08 13.85 -8.54
N CYS A 79 6.10 14.93 -7.76
CA CYS A 79 5.06 15.95 -7.66
C CYS A 79 5.61 17.39 -7.60
N PRO A 80 6.54 17.77 -8.51
CA PRO A 80 7.33 19.00 -8.36
C PRO A 80 6.48 20.28 -8.35
N TYR A 81 5.36 20.28 -9.07
CA TYR A 81 4.45 21.43 -9.15
C TYR A 81 3.31 21.38 -8.11
N GLY A 82 3.09 20.25 -7.44
CA GLY A 82 1.98 20.04 -6.51
C GLY A 82 0.73 19.40 -7.13
N ASP A 83 -0.39 19.54 -6.43
CA ASP A 83 -1.64 18.88 -6.77
C ASP A 83 -2.26 19.42 -8.08
N SER A 84 -2.85 18.52 -8.86
CA SER A 84 -3.46 18.79 -10.17
C SER A 84 -4.95 19.12 -10.12
N ALA A 85 -5.64 18.78 -9.04
CA ALA A 85 -7.05 19.07 -8.86
C ALA A 85 -7.28 19.96 -7.64
N SER A 86 -8.28 20.83 -7.73
CA SER A 86 -8.64 21.76 -6.66
C SER A 86 -9.27 21.07 -5.45
N ASN A 87 -9.89 19.89 -5.65
CA ASN A 87 -10.54 19.12 -4.58
C ASN A 87 -9.58 18.20 -3.81
N CYS A 88 -8.27 18.29 -4.03
CA CYS A 88 -7.32 17.46 -3.28
C CYS A 88 -7.31 17.77 -1.78
N ALA A 89 -7.66 19.00 -1.37
CA ALA A 89 -7.72 19.38 0.04
C ALA A 89 -8.81 18.65 0.84
N SER A 90 -9.87 18.14 0.21
CA SER A 90 -10.94 17.37 0.86
C SER A 90 -10.72 15.86 0.78
N LEU A 91 -9.59 15.42 0.24
CA LEU A 91 -9.25 14.02 0.08
C LEU A 91 -8.93 13.39 1.45
N SER A 92 -9.59 12.29 1.78
CA SER A 92 -9.24 11.48 2.96
C SER A 92 -8.01 10.59 2.70
N PRO A 93 -7.23 10.21 3.73
CA PRO A 93 -6.05 9.33 3.57
C PRO A 93 -6.34 8.07 2.76
N ARG A 94 -7.44 7.36 3.06
CA ARG A 94 -7.88 6.16 2.32
C ARG A 94 -8.01 6.36 0.82
N SER A 95 -8.39 7.55 0.37
CA SER A 95 -8.60 7.83 -1.04
C SER A 95 -7.27 7.86 -1.81
N CYS A 96 -6.15 8.08 -1.11
CA CYS A 96 -4.81 7.99 -1.68
C CYS A 96 -4.39 6.56 -2.03
N SER A 97 -5.10 5.52 -1.61
CA SER A 97 -4.83 4.16 -2.09
C SER A 97 -5.08 4.01 -3.60
N SER A 98 -5.98 4.81 -4.17
CA SER A 98 -6.24 4.83 -5.62
C SER A 98 -5.10 5.47 -6.41
N SER A 99 -4.54 4.75 -7.38
CA SER A 99 -3.49 5.26 -8.28
C SER A 99 -3.85 6.57 -8.99
N ARG A 100 -5.15 6.78 -9.27
CA ARG A 100 -5.64 8.04 -9.86
C ARG A 100 -5.47 9.20 -8.90
N ASN A 101 -5.85 9.03 -7.64
CA ASN A 101 -5.73 10.08 -6.62
C ASN A 101 -4.27 10.32 -6.24
N LYS A 102 -3.42 9.29 -6.17
CA LYS A 102 -1.97 9.46 -5.98
C LYS A 102 -1.37 10.37 -7.04
N ARG A 103 -1.75 10.19 -8.30
CA ARG A 103 -1.22 10.99 -9.41
C ARG A 103 -1.77 12.42 -9.41
N ILE A 104 -3.08 12.58 -9.19
CA ILE A 104 -3.73 13.89 -9.28
C ILE A 104 -3.46 14.73 -8.02
N CYS A 105 -3.42 14.11 -6.85
CA CYS A 105 -3.28 14.74 -5.54
C CYS A 105 -1.98 14.32 -4.86
N CYS A 106 -0.87 14.28 -5.62
CA CYS A 106 0.40 13.72 -5.16
C CYS A 106 1.01 14.44 -3.95
N SER A 107 0.88 15.76 -3.83
CA SER A 107 1.40 16.53 -2.70
C SER A 107 0.53 16.27 -1.47
N THR A 108 -0.79 16.24 -1.63
CA THR A 108 -1.69 15.85 -0.54
C THR A 108 -1.47 14.42 -0.07
N CYS A 109 -1.40 13.46 -0.99
CA CYS A 109 -1.20 12.06 -0.62
C CYS A 109 0.13 11.81 0.06
N ALA A 110 1.20 12.50 -0.33
CA ALA A 110 2.48 12.37 0.35
C ALA A 110 2.45 12.82 1.82
N ARG A 111 1.57 13.76 2.19
CA ARG A 111 1.37 14.15 3.59
C ARG A 111 0.65 13.09 4.41
N TYR A 112 -0.13 12.22 3.77
CA TYR A 112 -0.78 11.08 4.42
C TYR A 112 0.07 9.82 4.41
N GLN A 113 1.24 9.86 3.75
CA GLN A 113 2.08 8.70 3.63
C GLN A 113 2.68 8.36 5.00
N THR A 114 2.51 7.10 5.42
CA THR A 114 3.11 6.54 6.63
C THR A 114 4.45 5.88 6.31
N ASP A 115 5.22 5.55 7.34
CA ASP A 115 6.45 4.75 7.18
C ASP A 115 6.16 3.26 6.90
N ASP A 116 4.89 2.84 6.96
CA ASP A 116 4.49 1.46 6.71
C ASP A 116 4.33 1.20 5.20
N ARG A 117 5.26 0.45 4.63
CA ARG A 117 5.25 0.10 3.19
C ARG A 117 4.05 -0.74 2.79
N ASP A 118 3.56 -1.58 3.70
CA ASP A 118 2.42 -2.46 3.44
C ASP A 118 1.09 -1.72 3.65
N CYS A 119 1.13 -0.56 4.33
CA CYS A 119 -0.03 0.24 4.66
C CYS A 119 0.23 1.75 4.51
N PRO A 120 0.62 2.23 3.31
CA PRO A 120 1.22 3.54 3.13
C PRO A 120 0.28 4.70 3.44
N TYR A 121 -1.03 4.49 3.50
CA TYR A 121 -2.01 5.55 3.83
C TYR A 121 -2.94 5.15 4.98
N GLY A 122 -2.58 4.10 5.73
CA GLY A 122 -3.43 3.51 6.75
C GLY A 122 -4.58 2.69 6.18
N ASP A 123 -5.62 2.53 7.00
CA ASP A 123 -6.83 1.78 6.64
C ASP A 123 -7.60 2.48 5.51
N SER A 124 -7.97 1.70 4.49
CA SER A 124 -8.71 2.17 3.32
C SER A 124 -10.23 2.07 3.48
N ALA A 125 -10.74 1.20 4.36
CA ALA A 125 -12.16 1.09 4.68
C ALA A 125 -12.52 1.82 5.98
N SER A 126 -13.75 2.34 6.08
CA SER A 126 -14.20 3.10 7.26
C SER A 126 -14.64 2.22 8.43
N ASN A 127 -14.95 0.96 8.18
CA ASN A 127 -15.43 0.01 9.19
C ASN A 127 -14.33 -0.89 9.77
N CYS A 128 -13.05 -0.56 9.59
CA CYS A 128 -11.95 -1.38 10.09
C CYS A 128 -11.96 -1.51 11.62
N GLY A 129 -12.48 -0.53 12.35
CA GLY A 129 -12.59 -0.57 13.82
C GLY A 129 -13.53 -1.63 14.37
N THR A 130 -14.37 -2.27 13.55
CA THR A 130 -15.26 -3.36 13.97
C THR A 130 -14.70 -4.74 13.68
N LEU A 131 -13.49 -4.84 13.11
CA LEU A 131 -12.88 -6.14 12.82
C LEU A 131 -12.49 -6.85 14.12
N SER A 132 -12.84 -8.13 14.20
CA SER A 132 -12.25 -9.05 15.18
C SER A 132 -10.89 -9.54 14.66
N PRO A 133 -9.98 -10.03 15.53
CA PRO A 133 -8.69 -10.56 15.09
C PRO A 133 -8.81 -11.60 13.97
N GLY A 134 -9.76 -12.54 14.10
CA GLY A 134 -10.00 -13.57 13.10
C GLY A 134 -10.42 -13.06 11.71
N ASP A 135 -10.98 -11.85 11.62
CA ASP A 135 -11.34 -11.26 10.32
C ASP A 135 -10.12 -10.90 9.47
N CYS A 136 -8.95 -10.73 10.07
CA CYS A 136 -7.70 -10.42 9.38
C CYS A 136 -7.10 -11.63 8.65
N TYR A 137 -7.65 -12.84 8.81
CA TYR A 137 -7.34 -13.97 7.93
C TYR A 137 -7.89 -13.79 6.50
N SER A 138 -8.87 -12.91 6.29
CA SER A 138 -9.34 -12.52 4.95
C SER A 138 -8.34 -11.58 4.27
N ALA A 139 -7.86 -11.94 3.06
CA ALA A 139 -6.96 -11.08 2.27
C ALA A 139 -7.56 -9.70 2.02
N ASN A 140 -8.84 -9.64 1.65
CA ASN A 140 -9.54 -8.37 1.42
C ASN A 140 -9.57 -7.48 2.68
N ASN A 141 -9.74 -8.07 3.87
CA ASN A 141 -9.71 -7.27 5.10
C ASN A 141 -8.30 -6.78 5.41
N ARG A 142 -7.25 -7.56 5.10
CA ARG A 142 -5.86 -7.09 5.26
C ARG A 142 -5.56 -5.95 4.32
N ASP A 143 -6.00 -6.02 3.08
CA ASP A 143 -5.74 -4.97 2.09
C ASP A 143 -6.50 -3.68 2.44
N LEU A 144 -7.75 -3.80 2.89
CA LEU A 144 -8.59 -2.66 3.23
C LEU A 144 -8.34 -2.10 4.63
N CYS A 145 -7.86 -2.91 5.57
CA CYS A 145 -7.71 -2.58 6.99
C CYS A 145 -6.32 -2.94 7.52
N CYS A 146 -5.28 -2.70 6.71
CA CYS A 146 -3.91 -3.11 7.01
C CYS A 146 -3.38 -2.62 8.36
N SER A 147 -3.62 -1.35 8.72
CA SER A 147 -3.15 -0.78 9.99
C SER A 147 -3.88 -1.40 11.17
N THR A 148 -5.20 -1.59 11.05
CA THR A 148 -5.96 -2.27 12.10
C THR A 148 -5.55 -3.73 12.24
N CYS A 149 -5.41 -4.47 11.14
CA CYS A 149 -4.99 -5.87 11.19
C CYS A 149 -3.59 -6.03 11.77
N LYS A 150 -2.66 -5.13 11.47
CA LYS A 150 -1.32 -5.11 12.09
C LYS A 150 -1.38 -4.92 13.60
N ARG A 151 -2.26 -4.03 14.08
CA ARG A 151 -2.47 -3.80 15.52
C ARG A 151 -3.13 -5.00 16.23
N LEU A 152 -3.91 -5.81 15.51
CA LEU A 152 -4.54 -7.02 16.03
C LEU A 152 -3.62 -8.25 15.98
N GLU A 153 -2.39 -8.11 15.48
CA GLU A 153 -1.43 -9.22 15.45
C GLU A 153 -1.03 -9.63 16.88
N THR A 154 -0.91 -10.94 17.10
CA THR A 154 -0.47 -11.52 18.39
C THR A 154 1.05 -11.53 18.55
N GLY A 155 1.79 -11.34 17.44
CA GLY A 155 3.24 -11.53 17.35
C GLY A 155 3.68 -12.98 17.11
N ASP A 156 2.77 -13.96 17.11
CA ASP A 156 3.06 -15.36 16.81
C ASP A 156 2.82 -15.65 15.32
N PRO A 157 3.85 -15.96 14.50
CA PRO A 157 3.66 -16.24 13.08
C PRO A 157 2.75 -17.44 12.78
N SER A 158 2.68 -18.41 13.70
CA SER A 158 1.82 -19.59 13.57
C SER A 158 0.36 -19.31 13.95
N CYS A 159 0.12 -18.18 14.64
CA CYS A 159 -1.16 -17.81 15.21
C CYS A 159 -1.39 -16.29 15.09
N LYS A 160 -1.14 -15.77 13.89
CA LYS A 160 -0.87 -14.34 13.65
C LYS A 160 -1.95 -13.40 14.18
N TRP A 161 -3.22 -13.78 14.06
CA TRP A 161 -4.36 -13.02 14.60
C TRP A 161 -5.21 -13.83 15.57
N GLY A 162 -4.64 -14.87 16.18
CA GLY A 162 -5.37 -15.76 17.07
C GLY A 162 -6.25 -16.77 16.32
N ASP A 163 -7.33 -17.22 16.97
CA ASP A 163 -8.26 -18.19 16.40
C ASP A 163 -9.02 -17.60 15.19
N ASN A 164 -9.13 -18.40 14.12
CA ASN A 164 -9.88 -18.12 12.92
C ASN A 164 -11.32 -18.67 13.05
N PRO A 165 -12.34 -17.81 13.26
CA PRO A 165 -13.71 -18.24 13.54
C PRO A 165 -14.42 -18.85 12.32
N ARG A 166 -13.85 -18.75 11.10
CA ARG A 166 -14.59 -19.05 9.88
C ARG A 166 -14.70 -20.53 9.51
N GLN A 167 -14.03 -21.44 10.23
CA GLN A 167 -13.75 -22.78 9.66
C GLN A 167 -14.23 -23.99 10.45
N MET A 168 -14.78 -23.86 11.66
CA MET A 168 -15.18 -25.04 12.44
C MET A 168 -16.65 -25.36 12.20
N ILE A 169 -16.91 -26.25 11.24
CA ILE A 169 -18.26 -26.79 10.99
C ILE A 169 -18.50 -27.92 11.99
N THR A 170 -19.53 -27.77 12.82
CA THR A 170 -20.06 -28.85 13.65
C THR A 170 -21.05 -29.64 12.81
N ASP A 171 -20.66 -30.84 12.41
CA ASP A 171 -21.52 -31.86 11.77
C ASP A 171 -22.26 -31.46 10.46
N ASN A 172 -23.15 -32.35 10.01
CA ASN A 172 -23.92 -32.23 8.76
C ASN A 172 -24.93 -31.08 8.76
N THR A 173 -25.15 -30.41 9.91
CA THR A 173 -26.05 -29.25 10.01
C THR A 173 -25.45 -27.98 9.41
N GLY A 174 -24.13 -27.96 9.17
CA GLY A 174 -23.46 -26.79 8.62
C GLY A 174 -23.31 -25.64 9.63
N ASN A 175 -23.66 -25.87 10.89
CA ASN A 175 -23.49 -24.89 11.96
C ASN A 175 -22.00 -24.62 12.18
N ARG A 176 -21.66 -23.35 12.37
CA ARG A 176 -20.27 -22.92 12.62
C ARG A 176 -20.14 -22.49 14.06
N LEU A 177 -19.28 -23.17 14.81
CA LEU A 177 -18.94 -22.76 16.18
C LEU A 177 -17.59 -22.05 16.20
N PRO A 178 -17.40 -21.06 17.09
CA PRO A 178 -16.06 -20.58 17.37
C PRO A 178 -15.21 -21.71 17.99
N CYS A 179 -13.88 -21.63 17.84
CA CYS A 179 -12.95 -22.67 18.29
C CYS A 179 -13.18 -23.11 19.73
N ARG A 180 -13.46 -22.16 20.64
CA ARG A 180 -13.75 -22.45 22.05
C ARG A 180 -14.98 -23.34 22.22
N ASP A 181 -16.09 -22.99 21.57
CA ASP A 181 -17.34 -23.74 21.70
C ASP A 181 -17.25 -25.09 20.98
N TYR A 182 -16.51 -25.13 19.86
CA TYR A 182 -16.18 -26.37 19.17
C TYR A 182 -15.37 -27.32 20.07
N ALA A 183 -14.36 -26.79 20.78
CA ALA A 183 -13.55 -27.55 21.74
C ALA A 183 -14.39 -28.08 22.91
N LEU A 184 -15.35 -27.28 23.40
CA LEU A 184 -16.28 -27.70 24.44
C LEU A 184 -17.26 -28.79 23.95
N HIS A 185 -17.66 -28.73 22.67
CA HIS A 185 -18.58 -29.68 22.08
C HIS A 185 -17.92 -31.02 21.73
N MET A 186 -16.74 -30.98 21.10
CA MET A 186 -16.03 -32.17 20.60
C MET A 186 -14.95 -32.71 21.57
N GLY A 187 -14.62 -31.96 22.62
CA GLY A 187 -13.47 -32.21 23.48
C GLY A 187 -12.15 -31.76 22.86
N PHE A 188 -11.12 -31.50 23.68
CA PHE A 188 -9.81 -30.98 23.23
C PHE A 188 -8.97 -31.96 22.40
N ASP A 189 -9.37 -33.23 22.30
CA ASP A 189 -8.67 -34.20 21.46
C ASP A 189 -8.70 -33.83 19.98
N PHE A 190 -9.68 -33.00 19.56
CA PHE A 190 -9.71 -32.43 18.22
C PHE A 190 -8.42 -31.63 17.89
N CYS A 191 -7.80 -30.98 18.89
CA CYS A 191 -6.54 -30.25 18.69
C CYS A 191 -5.40 -31.16 18.23
N ARG A 192 -5.41 -32.44 18.66
CA ARG A 192 -4.44 -33.46 18.26
C ARG A 192 -4.81 -34.11 16.93
N MET A 193 -6.11 -34.32 16.71
CA MET A 193 -6.65 -35.00 15.51
C MET A 193 -6.70 -34.13 14.27
N LEU A 194 -6.74 -32.81 14.41
CA LEU A 194 -6.79 -31.92 13.26
C LEU A 194 -5.47 -31.98 12.47
N ASN A 195 -5.61 -32.16 11.16
CA ASN A 195 -4.57 -31.88 10.17
C ASN A 195 -4.03 -30.45 10.37
N ALA A 196 -2.91 -30.11 9.74
CA ALA A 196 -2.26 -28.79 9.87
C ALA A 196 -3.24 -27.59 9.80
N GLY A 197 -4.30 -27.67 8.99
CA GLY A 197 -5.32 -26.62 8.87
C GLY A 197 -6.11 -26.33 10.15
N GLY A 198 -6.46 -27.34 10.95
CA GLY A 198 -7.22 -27.08 12.18
C GLY A 198 -6.35 -26.50 13.30
N ARG A 199 -5.08 -26.89 13.36
CA ARG A 199 -4.10 -26.25 14.28
C ARG A 199 -3.92 -24.76 13.99
N GLN A 200 -3.97 -24.38 12.70
CA GLN A 200 -3.90 -22.98 12.27
C GLN A 200 -5.18 -22.22 12.60
N ASN A 201 -6.34 -22.86 12.52
CA ASN A 201 -7.62 -22.20 12.77
C ASN A 201 -7.91 -22.00 14.26
N CYS A 202 -7.49 -22.90 15.13
CA CYS A 202 -7.77 -22.83 16.56
C CYS A 202 -6.49 -22.75 17.40
N CYS A 203 -5.50 -22.01 16.91
CA CYS A 203 -4.15 -21.98 17.48
C CYS A 203 -4.09 -21.45 18.92
N VAL A 204 -4.95 -20.50 19.32
CA VAL A 204 -5.04 -20.03 20.70
C VAL A 204 -5.77 -21.04 21.56
N THR A 205 -6.94 -21.50 21.11
CA THR A 205 -7.75 -22.48 21.84
C THR A 205 -6.98 -23.79 22.08
N CYS A 206 -6.20 -24.25 21.11
CA CYS A 206 -5.45 -25.49 21.18
C CYS A 206 -4.04 -25.35 21.77
N LYS A 207 -3.65 -24.15 22.22
CA LYS A 207 -2.33 -23.92 22.81
C LYS A 207 -2.16 -24.79 24.06
N GLY A 208 -1.18 -25.70 24.04
CA GLY A 208 -0.94 -26.66 25.13
C GLY A 208 -1.65 -28.02 24.99
N HIS A 209 -2.40 -28.22 23.90
CA HIS A 209 -3.08 -29.48 23.57
C HIS A 209 -2.52 -30.15 22.30
N PHE A 210 -1.32 -29.75 21.87
CA PHE A 210 -0.60 -30.33 20.73
C PHE A 210 0.44 -31.36 21.16
#